data_AF-A0A938L9P3-F1
#
_entry.id   AF-A0A938L9P3-F1
#
_cell.length_a   1.000
_cell.length_b   1.000
_cell.length_c   1.000
_cell.angle_alpha   90.00
_cell.angle_beta   90.00
_cell.angle_gamma   90.00
#
_symmetry.space_group_name_H-M   'P 1'
#
loop_
_entity.id
_entity.type
_entity.pdbx_description
1 polymer ?
#
loop_
_entity_poly.entity_id
_entity_poly.type
_entity_poly.pdbx_seq_one_letter_code
_entity_poly.pdbx_strand_id
1 'polypeptide(L)'
;MKHTLSLLTALLLAPLAALDAAEHLIHPGESPQAVLDGAAAGDRLVFLPGLHQHSLGKHRAMLYVDKSVEIELREGAVLKLAPEVCKVEAEGEITTDQDAGKKLDDLEIGGAFDTSRPAVDGPESYGATIYTIVIDGSGSDGKPDTFAWGDGKIFDTPHKQIPITGDWQALSHGVKVRFGNRAGHSKGSLWFVSYDGPVAYGIRIGHGRQTDSIENVRIFGKGTIDLNGSQNAQPSGLVKDINACVLIHGRVRGVVVEGITMKDTNRSVMCYGEHTGEFLPGGAVGPGESFDAENITIQRTRTINPNGAAYLLGHPSHRGHLRNVKCNHNYMETGKTALEPNFKLDGKPITGKWGQDKDSDLFNGNLWKNGNGFLLYEVAHGLDSSVPHLLEIEPVFDDAKPQELKLESICVAGGTATVTPVTLPQRTVE
;
A
#
# COMPACT_ATOMS: atom_id res chain seq x y z
N MET A 1 11.64 -79.02 2.10
CA MET A 1 10.39 -78.30 2.47
C MET A 1 10.76 -77.37 3.61
N LYS A 2 11.15 -76.12 3.33
CA LYS A 2 10.29 -74.91 3.27
C LYS A 2 9.51 -74.66 4.58
N HIS A 3 10.08 -73.86 5.46
CA HIS A 3 9.31 -72.95 6.32
C HIS A 3 10.03 -71.60 6.39
N THR A 4 9.50 -70.66 5.61
CA THR A 4 9.84 -69.24 5.61
C THR A 4 9.13 -68.60 6.80
N LEU A 5 9.89 -68.04 7.75
CA LEU A 5 9.35 -67.30 8.88
C LEU A 5 9.11 -65.86 8.41
N SER A 6 7.84 -65.47 8.27
CA SER A 6 7.43 -64.10 7.94
C SER A 6 7.40 -63.28 9.23
N LEU A 7 8.30 -62.31 9.36
CA LEU A 7 8.28 -61.34 10.45
C LEU A 7 7.23 -60.27 10.12
N LEU A 8 6.10 -60.29 10.82
CA LEU A 8 5.07 -59.27 10.72
C LEU A 8 5.53 -58.05 11.54
N THR A 9 6.02 -57.01 10.86
CA THR A 9 6.30 -55.71 11.48
C THR A 9 4.95 -55.05 11.81
N ALA A 10 4.58 -55.03 13.09
CA ALA A 10 3.45 -54.24 13.56
C ALA A 10 3.83 -52.75 13.45
N LEU A 11 3.32 -52.07 12.42
CA LEU A 11 3.26 -50.61 12.37
C LEU A 11 2.37 -50.16 13.53
N LEU A 12 2.97 -49.57 14.57
CA LEU A 12 2.27 -48.68 15.48
C LEU A 12 1.82 -47.44 14.67
N LEU A 13 0.58 -47.46 14.18
CA LEU A 13 -0.14 -46.22 13.91
C LEU A 13 -0.40 -45.57 15.28
N ALA A 14 0.49 -44.68 15.71
CA ALA A 14 0.08 -43.65 16.65
C ALA A 14 -0.99 -42.79 15.93
N PRO A 15 -2.16 -42.57 16.53
CA PRO A 15 -3.09 -41.61 15.98
C PRO A 15 -2.37 -40.25 16.01
N LEU A 16 -2.25 -39.59 14.85
CA LEU A 16 -2.08 -38.14 14.83
C LEU A 16 -3.30 -37.60 15.57
N ALA A 17 -3.13 -37.29 16.86
CA ALA A 17 -4.06 -36.42 17.54
C ALA A 17 -4.10 -35.15 16.69
N ALA A 18 -5.25 -34.88 16.06
CA ALA A 18 -5.61 -33.52 15.77
C ALA A 18 -5.58 -32.82 17.14
N LEU A 19 -4.47 -32.16 17.45
CA LEU A 19 -4.41 -31.25 18.58
C LEU A 19 -5.49 -30.21 18.27
N ASP A 20 -6.55 -30.20 19.07
CA ASP A 20 -7.52 -29.11 19.03
C ASP A 20 -6.74 -27.80 19.15
N ALA A 21 -6.96 -26.89 18.21
CA ALA A 21 -6.34 -25.57 18.21
C ALA A 21 -6.60 -24.91 19.57
N ALA A 22 -5.53 -24.55 20.28
CA ALA A 22 -5.67 -23.97 21.61
C ALA A 22 -6.19 -22.54 21.50
N GLU A 23 -7.07 -22.15 22.43
CA GLU A 23 -7.53 -20.77 22.59
C GLU A 23 -6.71 -20.08 23.67
N HIS A 24 -6.06 -18.97 23.30
CA HIS A 24 -5.26 -18.12 24.19
C HIS A 24 -5.97 -16.80 24.40
N LEU A 25 -6.47 -16.59 25.62
CA LEU A 25 -7.13 -15.34 26.00
C LEU A 25 -6.08 -14.28 26.32
N ILE A 26 -6.26 -13.09 25.78
CA ILE A 26 -5.40 -11.93 26.01
C ILE A 26 -6.23 -10.90 26.76
N HIS A 27 -5.84 -10.62 28.00
CA HIS A 27 -6.40 -9.56 28.85
C HIS A 27 -5.67 -8.23 28.61
N PRO A 28 -6.35 -7.08 28.77
CA PRO A 28 -5.70 -5.78 28.76
C PRO A 28 -4.45 -5.73 29.65
N GLY A 29 -3.34 -5.28 29.09
CA GLY A 29 -2.04 -5.19 29.78
C GLY A 29 -1.14 -6.42 29.60
N GLU A 30 -1.66 -7.54 29.10
CA GLU A 30 -0.84 -8.69 28.71
C GLU A 30 -0.17 -8.44 27.36
N SER A 31 1.02 -9.01 27.13
CA SER A 31 1.74 -8.85 25.87
C SER A 31 1.15 -9.78 24.80
N PRO A 32 0.52 -9.26 23.73
CA PRO A 32 0.00 -10.10 22.67
C PRO A 32 1.12 -10.81 21.90
N GLN A 33 2.31 -10.19 21.81
CA GLN A 33 3.46 -10.82 21.18
C GLN A 33 3.98 -12.02 22.00
N ALA A 34 4.01 -11.93 23.34
CA ALA A 34 4.43 -13.05 24.16
C ALA A 34 3.48 -14.25 24.04
N VAL A 35 2.17 -13.98 23.95
CA VAL A 35 1.15 -15.01 23.71
C VAL A 35 1.34 -15.66 22.34
N LEU A 36 1.54 -14.88 21.27
CA LEU A 36 1.79 -15.41 19.94
C LEU A 36 3.10 -16.21 19.84
N ASP A 37 4.16 -15.73 20.49
CA ASP A 37 5.45 -16.41 20.52
C ASP A 37 5.32 -17.80 21.20
N GLY A 38 4.46 -17.93 22.22
CA GLY A 38 4.15 -19.18 22.90
C GLY A 38 3.10 -20.08 22.22
N ALA A 39 2.31 -19.54 21.29
CA ALA A 39 1.27 -20.27 20.58
C ALA A 39 1.83 -21.20 19.48
N ALA A 40 1.15 -22.33 19.27
CA ALA A 40 1.41 -23.23 18.17
C ALA A 40 0.75 -22.72 16.87
N ALA A 41 1.23 -23.19 15.72
CA ALA A 41 0.57 -22.89 14.45
C ALA A 41 -0.85 -23.53 14.44
N GLY A 42 -1.85 -22.75 14.02
CA GLY A 42 -3.26 -23.13 14.04
C GLY A 42 -4.02 -22.68 15.29
N ASP A 43 -3.33 -22.24 16.34
CA ASP A 43 -3.96 -21.73 17.56
C ASP A 43 -4.73 -20.43 17.33
N ARG A 44 -5.60 -20.11 18.29
CA ARG A 44 -6.45 -18.93 18.29
C ARG A 44 -6.07 -17.97 19.42
N LEU A 45 -5.76 -16.73 19.09
CA LEU A 45 -5.51 -15.63 20.02
C LEU A 45 -6.77 -14.78 20.13
N VAL A 46 -7.24 -14.54 21.35
CA VAL A 46 -8.51 -13.86 21.59
C VAL A 46 -8.29 -12.65 22.48
N PHE A 47 -8.35 -11.47 21.89
CA PHE A 47 -8.34 -10.21 22.64
C PHE A 47 -9.69 -10.02 23.32
N LEU A 48 -9.66 -10.01 24.65
CA LEU A 48 -10.84 -9.76 25.47
C LEU A 48 -11.21 -8.26 25.48
N PRO A 49 -12.47 -7.91 25.80
CA PRO A 49 -12.89 -6.51 25.85
C PRO A 49 -12.00 -5.65 26.76
N GLY A 50 -11.69 -4.43 26.33
CA GLY A 50 -10.82 -3.49 27.02
C GLY A 50 -9.72 -2.90 26.14
N LEU A 51 -8.91 -2.01 26.73
CA LEU A 51 -7.84 -1.30 26.05
C LEU A 51 -6.52 -2.10 26.10
N HIS A 52 -6.11 -2.63 24.96
CA HIS A 52 -4.82 -3.30 24.73
C HIS A 52 -3.83 -2.29 24.15
N GLN A 53 -3.22 -1.50 25.04
CA GLN A 53 -2.29 -0.44 24.64
C GLN A 53 -0.85 -0.95 24.63
N HIS A 54 -0.17 -0.87 23.48
CA HIS A 54 1.17 -1.42 23.30
C HIS A 54 2.12 -0.48 22.56
N SER A 55 3.40 -0.56 22.89
CA SER A 55 4.48 -0.05 22.05
C SER A 55 4.73 -0.99 20.87
N LEU A 56 5.55 -0.54 19.91
CA LEU A 56 5.96 -1.38 18.79
C LEU A 56 7.04 -2.39 19.21
N GLY A 57 6.93 -3.61 18.68
CA GLY A 57 7.90 -4.68 18.86
C GLY A 57 8.56 -5.09 17.54
N LYS A 58 8.64 -6.40 17.30
CA LYS A 58 9.23 -7.00 16.10
C LYS A 58 8.63 -6.35 14.84
N HIS A 59 9.49 -5.99 13.89
CA HIS A 59 9.10 -5.41 12.60
C HIS A 59 8.14 -4.21 12.69
N ARG A 60 8.30 -3.39 13.74
CA ARG A 60 7.51 -2.16 13.98
C ARG A 60 6.00 -2.43 14.11
N ALA A 61 5.60 -3.59 14.65
CA ALA A 61 4.21 -3.95 14.86
C ALA A 61 3.84 -4.05 16.34
N MET A 62 2.58 -3.78 16.70
CA MET A 62 2.05 -4.15 18.02
C MET A 62 1.91 -5.68 18.16
N LEU A 63 1.60 -6.35 17.05
CA LEU A 63 1.61 -7.81 16.91
C LEU A 63 2.22 -8.22 15.57
N TYR A 64 3.34 -8.93 15.60
CA TYR A 64 3.99 -9.49 14.41
C TYR A 64 3.69 -10.98 14.28
N VAL A 65 3.06 -11.36 13.16
CA VAL A 65 2.61 -12.71 12.84
C VAL A 65 3.54 -13.38 11.84
N ASP A 66 4.14 -14.48 12.27
CA ASP A 66 5.12 -15.29 11.52
C ASP A 66 4.67 -16.74 11.28
N LYS A 67 3.44 -17.08 11.69
CA LYS A 67 2.89 -18.43 11.62
C LYS A 67 1.38 -18.40 11.40
N SER A 68 0.79 -19.55 11.04
CA SER A 68 -0.67 -19.70 10.94
C SER A 68 -1.31 -19.52 12.31
N VAL A 69 -2.25 -18.60 12.43
CA VAL A 69 -3.05 -18.37 13.64
C VAL A 69 -4.40 -17.73 13.29
N GLU A 70 -5.36 -17.92 14.17
CA GLU A 70 -6.56 -17.09 14.22
C GLU A 70 -6.39 -16.00 15.28
N ILE A 71 -6.82 -14.77 14.97
CA ILE A 71 -6.78 -13.62 15.86
C ILE A 71 -8.19 -13.03 15.93
N GLU A 72 -8.86 -13.20 17.07
CA GLU A 72 -10.16 -12.60 17.34
C GLU A 72 -9.99 -11.32 18.18
N LEU A 73 -10.46 -10.19 17.66
CA LEU A 73 -10.71 -8.96 18.41
C LEU A 73 -12.18 -8.96 18.83
N ARG A 74 -12.49 -9.33 20.08
CA ARG A 74 -13.89 -9.35 20.56
C ARG A 74 -14.50 -7.95 20.57
N GLU A 75 -15.82 -7.91 20.56
CA GLU A 75 -16.57 -6.66 20.71
C GLU A 75 -16.11 -5.91 21.99
N GLY A 76 -15.71 -4.65 21.84
CA GLY A 76 -15.14 -3.85 22.94
C GLY A 76 -13.64 -4.02 23.19
N ALA A 77 -12.94 -4.91 22.47
CA ALA A 77 -11.48 -4.96 22.48
C ALA A 77 -10.90 -3.85 21.59
N VAL A 78 -9.91 -3.10 22.09
CA VAL A 78 -9.21 -2.05 21.34
C VAL A 78 -7.71 -2.30 21.40
N LEU A 79 -7.11 -2.77 20.30
CA LEU A 79 -5.67 -2.83 20.12
C LEU A 79 -5.17 -1.45 19.69
N LYS A 80 -4.48 -0.73 20.59
CA LYS A 80 -4.13 0.68 20.40
C LYS A 80 -2.62 0.93 20.51
N LEU A 81 -2.06 1.69 19.58
CA LEU A 81 -0.68 2.14 19.69
C LEU A 81 -0.55 3.13 20.85
N ALA A 82 0.38 2.87 21.76
CA ALA A 82 0.67 3.79 22.86
C ALA A 82 1.04 5.19 22.33
N PRO A 83 0.64 6.26 23.04
CA PRO A 83 0.94 7.63 22.62
C PRO A 83 2.46 7.90 22.65
N GLU A 84 2.91 8.81 21.78
CA GLU A 84 4.30 9.31 21.73
C GLU A 84 5.39 8.23 21.52
N VAL A 85 5.02 7.06 21.01
CA VAL A 85 5.95 5.98 20.65
C VAL A 85 6.67 6.30 19.33
N CYS A 86 5.95 6.88 18.37
CA CYS A 86 6.54 7.36 17.12
C CYS A 86 6.80 8.87 17.20
N LYS A 87 8.06 9.25 16.99
CA LYS A 87 8.52 10.64 16.98
C LYS A 87 9.16 10.94 15.63
N VAL A 88 9.16 12.21 15.23
CA VAL A 88 9.84 12.66 14.00
C VAL A 88 11.31 12.27 14.07
N GLU A 89 11.80 11.60 13.03
CA GLU A 89 13.20 11.19 12.90
C GLU A 89 14.02 12.28 12.19
N ALA A 90 15.32 12.34 12.50
CA ALA A 90 16.23 13.33 11.95
C ALA A 90 16.87 12.89 10.61
N GLU A 91 16.66 11.64 10.21
CA GLU A 91 17.15 11.08 8.95
C GLU A 91 16.08 11.28 7.87
N GLY A 92 16.47 11.85 6.74
CA GLY A 92 15.57 12.09 5.63
C GLY A 92 15.51 10.91 4.67
N GLU A 93 14.32 10.48 4.29
CA GLU A 93 14.12 9.49 3.23
C GLU A 93 14.01 10.18 1.87
N ILE A 94 14.83 9.75 0.90
CA ILE A 94 14.76 10.23 -0.48
C ILE A 94 13.80 9.35 -1.28
N THR A 95 12.74 9.96 -1.82
CA THR A 95 11.85 9.35 -2.81
C THR A 95 12.04 10.01 -4.16
N THR A 96 12.23 9.20 -5.20
CA THR A 96 12.47 9.68 -6.56
C THR A 96 11.30 9.29 -7.47
N ASP A 97 10.92 10.19 -8.38
CA ASP A 97 10.04 9.84 -9.50
C ASP A 97 10.76 8.83 -10.42
N GLN A 98 10.34 7.57 -10.35
CA GLN A 98 10.96 6.45 -11.08
C GLN A 98 10.66 6.47 -12.58
N ASP A 99 9.66 7.23 -13.03
CA ASP A 99 9.23 7.25 -14.43
C ASP A 99 9.82 8.44 -15.22
N ALA A 100 10.43 9.41 -14.54
CA ALA A 100 11.03 10.59 -15.16
C ALA A 100 12.30 10.31 -16.01
N GLY A 101 12.82 9.08 -16.04
CA GLY A 101 13.96 8.71 -16.88
C GLY A 101 15.21 9.55 -16.61
N LYS A 102 15.56 9.69 -15.32
CA LYS A 102 16.71 10.49 -14.86
C LYS A 102 18.01 9.99 -15.51
N LYS A 103 18.79 10.90 -16.11
CA LYS A 103 20.13 10.58 -16.64
C LYS A 103 21.15 10.34 -15.54
N LEU A 104 21.03 11.09 -14.45
CA LEU A 104 21.83 10.99 -13.24
C LEU A 104 20.88 11.02 -12.05
N ASP A 105 21.02 10.05 -11.16
CA ASP A 105 20.34 9.99 -9.88
C ASP A 105 21.40 9.86 -8.78
N ASP A 106 21.98 11.00 -8.41
CA ASP A 106 23.13 11.13 -7.51
C ASP A 106 22.89 12.19 -6.42
N LEU A 107 21.61 12.46 -6.12
CA LEU A 107 21.23 13.30 -4.99
C LEU A 107 21.54 12.58 -3.67
N GLU A 108 22.27 13.26 -2.81
CA GLU A 108 22.51 12.87 -1.43
C GLU A 108 21.91 13.90 -0.47
N ILE A 109 21.43 13.41 0.67
CA ILE A 109 20.93 14.24 1.77
C ILE A 109 21.88 14.14 2.98
N GLY A 110 22.04 15.25 3.70
CA GLY A 110 22.88 15.32 4.88
C GLY A 110 22.53 16.52 5.76
N GLY A 111 23.42 16.82 6.70
CA GLY A 111 23.14 17.80 7.76
C GLY A 111 22.42 17.17 8.95
N ALA A 112 21.80 18.00 9.78
CA ALA A 112 21.04 17.59 10.95
C ALA A 112 19.71 18.34 10.96
N PHE A 113 18.63 17.63 10.63
CA PHE A 113 17.31 18.24 10.56
C PHE A 113 16.84 18.70 11.94
N ASP A 114 16.36 19.95 12.01
CA ASP A 114 15.75 20.50 13.21
C ASP A 114 14.32 19.95 13.40
N THR A 115 14.22 18.91 14.23
CA THR A 115 12.94 18.24 14.55
C THR A 115 12.01 19.09 15.43
N SER A 116 12.43 20.28 15.88
CA SER A 116 11.56 21.20 16.65
C SER A 116 10.63 22.02 15.76
N ARG A 117 10.76 21.90 14.43
CA ARG A 117 9.95 22.60 13.46
C ARG A 117 8.46 22.22 13.58
N PRO A 118 7.53 23.19 13.44
CA PRO A 118 6.10 22.89 13.34
C PRO A 118 5.77 21.99 12.14
N ALA A 119 4.70 21.21 12.28
CA ALA A 119 4.13 20.43 11.19
C ALA A 119 3.73 21.33 10.00
N VAL A 120 3.87 20.82 8.78
CA VAL A 120 3.39 21.49 7.58
C VAL A 120 2.06 20.88 7.13
N ASP A 121 1.10 21.74 6.81
CA ASP A 121 -0.19 21.34 6.27
C ASP A 121 -0.07 20.82 4.83
N GLY A 122 -0.65 19.64 4.60
CA GLY A 122 -0.72 19.01 3.27
C GLY A 122 -1.28 17.58 3.36
N PRO A 123 -2.15 17.15 2.43
CA PRO A 123 -2.74 15.82 2.48
C PRO A 123 -1.70 14.71 2.31
N GLU A 124 -0.59 14.94 1.62
CA GLU A 124 0.49 13.97 1.47
C GLU A 124 1.59 14.14 2.54
N SER A 125 1.59 15.25 3.28
CA SER A 125 2.57 15.52 4.32
C SER A 125 2.29 14.75 5.60
N TYR A 126 1.02 14.51 5.98
CA TYR A 126 0.68 13.88 7.27
C TYR A 126 1.42 14.53 8.47
N GLY A 127 1.67 15.84 8.40
CA GLY A 127 2.44 16.61 9.38
C GLY A 127 3.97 16.54 9.22
N ALA A 128 4.48 15.76 8.27
CA ALA A 128 5.89 15.70 7.91
C ALA A 128 6.41 16.97 7.26
N THR A 129 7.74 17.12 7.29
CA THR A 129 8.44 18.09 6.44
C THR A 129 8.91 17.39 5.17
N ILE A 130 8.41 17.84 4.02
CA ILE A 130 8.81 17.33 2.71
C ILE A 130 9.55 18.43 1.95
N TYR A 131 10.78 18.15 1.52
CA TYR A 131 11.50 18.96 0.56
C TYR A 131 11.17 18.48 -0.85
N THR A 132 10.72 19.40 -1.71
CA THR A 132 10.70 19.17 -3.15
C THR A 132 12.02 19.67 -3.72
N ILE A 133 12.76 18.84 -4.45
CA ILE A 133 14.02 19.21 -5.10
C ILE A 133 13.92 18.83 -6.58
N VAL A 134 14.16 19.78 -7.47
CA VAL A 134 14.03 19.56 -8.92
C VAL A 134 15.15 20.22 -9.70
N ILE A 135 15.69 19.53 -10.71
CA ILE A 135 16.58 20.18 -11.69
C ILE A 135 15.78 21.15 -12.54
N ASP A 136 16.08 22.44 -12.44
CA ASP A 136 15.31 23.50 -13.12
C ASP A 136 16.08 24.15 -14.29
N GLY A 137 17.35 23.82 -14.47
CA GLY A 137 18.18 24.26 -15.60
C GLY A 137 19.31 23.28 -15.92
N SER A 138 19.58 23.10 -17.22
CA SER A 138 20.73 22.33 -17.69
C SER A 138 21.87 23.29 -18.03
N GLY A 139 23.07 23.00 -17.53
CA GLY A 139 24.29 23.72 -17.84
C GLY A 139 24.76 23.46 -19.27
N SER A 140 25.41 24.45 -19.87
CA SER A 140 26.12 24.33 -21.15
C SER A 140 27.51 24.94 -21.02
N ASP A 141 28.44 24.54 -21.89
CA ASP A 141 29.76 25.17 -22.04
C ASP A 141 30.57 25.22 -20.73
N GLY A 142 30.55 24.12 -19.97
CA GLY A 142 31.27 24.00 -18.69
C GLY A 142 30.57 24.66 -17.50
N LYS A 143 29.37 25.21 -17.69
CA LYS A 143 28.51 25.69 -16.59
C LYS A 143 27.81 24.51 -15.90
N PRO A 144 27.57 24.59 -14.58
CA PRO A 144 26.82 23.58 -13.87
C PRO A 144 25.34 23.61 -14.25
N ASP A 145 24.65 22.49 -14.05
CA ASP A 145 23.18 22.46 -13.97
C ASP A 145 22.71 23.30 -12.77
N THR A 146 21.42 23.64 -12.77
CA THR A 146 20.77 24.32 -11.64
C THR A 146 19.63 23.49 -11.08
N PHE A 147 19.38 23.64 -9.79
CA PHE A 147 18.21 23.07 -9.13
C PHE A 147 17.38 24.14 -8.44
N ALA A 148 16.12 23.77 -8.19
CA ALA A 148 15.18 24.49 -7.37
C ALA A 148 14.73 23.61 -6.20
N TRP A 149 14.36 24.24 -5.08
CA TRP A 149 13.83 23.53 -3.93
C TRP A 149 12.84 24.35 -3.10
N GLY A 150 12.07 23.65 -2.28
CA GLY A 150 11.18 24.21 -1.26
C GLY A 150 10.86 23.18 -0.17
N ASP A 151 10.62 23.65 1.04
CA ASP A 151 10.30 22.84 2.23
C ASP A 151 8.89 23.15 2.73
N GLY A 152 7.89 22.47 2.18
CA GLY A 152 6.52 22.66 2.62
C GLY A 152 5.49 22.11 1.67
N LYS A 153 4.77 22.99 0.96
CA LYS A 153 3.79 22.55 -0.03
C LYS A 153 4.51 21.83 -1.16
N ILE A 154 4.12 20.58 -1.39
CA ILE A 154 4.71 19.73 -2.43
C ILE A 154 4.64 20.44 -3.78
N PHE A 155 5.71 20.30 -4.57
CA PHE A 155 5.94 20.94 -5.87
C PHE A 155 6.23 22.44 -5.82
N ASP A 156 6.03 23.12 -4.69
CA ASP A 156 6.44 24.50 -4.56
C ASP A 156 7.95 24.59 -4.32
N THR A 157 8.62 25.39 -5.14
CA THR A 157 10.08 25.52 -5.16
C THR A 157 10.47 27.00 -5.23
N PRO A 158 10.30 27.76 -4.14
CA PRO A 158 10.56 29.21 -4.13
C PRO A 158 12.04 29.54 -4.35
N HIS A 159 12.95 28.63 -4.00
CA HIS A 159 14.38 28.78 -4.26
C HIS A 159 14.71 28.18 -5.61
N LYS A 160 15.14 28.98 -6.59
CA LYS A 160 15.32 28.56 -8.00
C LYS A 160 16.69 28.95 -8.55
N GLN A 161 17.07 28.30 -9.65
CA GLN A 161 18.30 28.57 -10.41
C GLN A 161 19.56 28.50 -9.54
N ILE A 162 19.58 27.62 -8.54
CA ILE A 162 20.74 27.44 -7.66
C ILE A 162 21.76 26.57 -8.41
N PRO A 163 22.99 27.07 -8.67
CA PRO A 163 24.01 26.28 -9.34
C PRO A 163 24.42 25.06 -8.52
N ILE A 164 24.55 23.90 -9.17
CA ILE A 164 25.11 22.70 -8.54
C ILE A 164 26.63 22.83 -8.40
N THR A 165 27.12 22.71 -7.18
CA THR A 165 28.54 22.90 -6.85
C THR A 165 29.35 21.61 -6.88
N GLY A 166 28.69 20.45 -6.72
CA GLY A 166 29.35 19.16 -6.48
C GLY A 166 29.75 18.93 -5.01
N ASP A 167 29.42 19.87 -4.13
CA ASP A 167 29.66 19.81 -2.68
C ASP A 167 28.35 20.05 -1.92
N TRP A 168 28.35 19.92 -0.61
CA TRP A 168 27.20 20.14 0.24
C TRP A 168 26.67 21.57 0.16
N GLN A 169 25.41 21.71 -0.25
CA GLN A 169 24.68 22.96 -0.32
C GLN A 169 23.59 22.97 0.75
N ALA A 170 23.59 24.00 1.60
CA ALA A 170 22.60 24.14 2.66
C ALA A 170 21.21 24.46 2.08
N LEU A 171 20.20 23.79 2.62
CA LEU A 171 18.79 24.14 2.47
C LEU A 171 18.34 24.90 3.75
N SER A 172 17.09 24.70 4.18
CA SER A 172 16.58 25.18 5.46
C SER A 172 16.77 24.14 6.59
N HIS A 173 16.56 24.58 7.84
CA HIS A 173 16.41 23.72 9.01
C HIS A 173 17.53 22.69 9.23
N GLY A 174 18.78 23.08 8.94
CA GLY A 174 19.97 22.24 9.14
C GLY A 174 20.17 21.16 8.08
N VAL A 175 19.27 21.06 7.09
CA VAL A 175 19.35 20.13 5.97
C VAL A 175 20.35 20.62 4.93
N LYS A 176 21.08 19.68 4.33
CA LYS A 176 22.00 19.92 3.22
C LYS A 176 21.78 18.87 2.14
N VAL A 177 22.01 19.26 0.89
CA VAL A 177 22.00 18.36 -0.26
C VAL A 177 23.35 18.39 -0.96
N ARG A 178 23.69 17.30 -1.64
CA ARG A 178 24.82 17.24 -2.55
C ARG A 178 24.40 16.48 -3.80
N PHE A 179 24.84 16.94 -4.96
CA PHE A 179 24.81 16.16 -6.20
C PHE A 179 26.23 15.71 -6.49
N GLY A 180 26.44 14.43 -6.77
CA GLY A 180 27.77 13.90 -7.09
C GLY A 180 28.41 14.56 -8.32
N ASN A 181 27.59 14.98 -9.28
CA ASN A 181 28.01 15.66 -10.49
C ASN A 181 27.52 17.11 -10.55
N ARG A 182 28.28 17.97 -11.21
CA ARG A 182 27.90 19.38 -11.42
C ARG A 182 26.99 19.60 -12.63
N ALA A 183 26.96 18.65 -13.57
CA ALA A 183 26.24 18.75 -14.82
C ALA A 183 25.87 17.35 -15.34
N GLY A 184 24.92 17.28 -16.27
CA GLY A 184 24.52 16.04 -16.94
C GLY A 184 23.15 15.51 -16.53
N HIS A 185 22.47 16.18 -15.60
CA HIS A 185 21.13 15.82 -15.16
C HIS A 185 20.10 16.19 -16.23
N SER A 186 18.95 15.50 -16.19
CA SER A 186 17.80 15.89 -17.00
C SER A 186 17.04 17.01 -16.30
N LYS A 187 16.73 18.10 -16.99
CA LYS A 187 15.78 19.10 -16.49
C LYS A 187 14.44 18.41 -16.15
N GLY A 188 13.89 18.72 -14.98
CA GLY A 188 12.69 18.07 -14.44
C GLY A 188 12.96 16.83 -13.60
N SER A 189 14.23 16.40 -13.44
CA SER A 189 14.55 15.33 -12.47
C SER A 189 14.10 15.79 -11.08
N LEU A 190 13.21 15.01 -10.47
CA LEU A 190 12.50 15.36 -9.24
C LEU A 190 12.78 14.34 -8.14
N TRP A 191 13.06 14.86 -6.96
CA TRP A 191 13.16 14.13 -5.71
C TRP A 191 12.32 14.79 -4.63
N PHE A 192 11.80 13.95 -3.75
CA PHE A 192 11.24 14.34 -2.47
C PHE A 192 12.17 13.87 -1.36
N VAL A 193 12.33 14.69 -0.34
CA VAL A 193 13.03 14.29 0.88
C VAL A 193 12.10 14.50 2.05
N SER A 194 11.70 13.41 2.69
CA SER A 194 10.74 13.43 3.79
C SER A 194 11.45 13.26 5.12
N TYR A 195 11.13 14.13 6.08
CA TYR A 195 11.47 14.01 7.49
C TYR A 195 10.18 13.83 8.28
N ASP A 196 9.93 12.59 8.70
CA ASP A 196 8.64 12.15 9.21
C ASP A 196 8.77 11.18 10.38
N GLY A 197 7.64 10.62 10.83
CA GLY A 197 7.63 9.60 11.88
C GLY A 197 7.88 8.20 11.31
N PRO A 198 8.44 7.27 12.11
CA PRO A 198 8.70 5.92 11.65
C PRO A 198 7.41 5.16 11.37
N VAL A 199 7.53 4.12 10.55
CA VAL A 199 6.43 3.21 10.29
C VAL A 199 5.97 2.47 11.55
N ALA A 200 4.67 2.23 11.62
CA ALA A 200 3.97 1.56 12.70
C ALA A 200 2.83 0.70 12.14
N TYR A 201 2.73 -0.53 12.65
CA TYR A 201 1.71 -1.48 12.25
C TYR A 201 0.91 -1.98 13.45
N GLY A 202 -0.39 -2.17 13.26
CA GLY A 202 -1.24 -2.79 14.28
C GLY A 202 -0.94 -4.28 14.35
N ILE A 203 -1.35 -4.99 13.31
CA ILE A 203 -0.99 -6.38 13.07
C ILE A 203 -0.21 -6.46 11.76
N ARG A 204 1.00 -7.03 11.80
CA ARG A 204 1.83 -7.24 10.60
C ARG A 204 2.03 -8.73 10.37
N ILE A 205 1.64 -9.21 9.19
CA ILE A 205 1.84 -10.59 8.76
C ILE A 205 3.00 -10.62 7.75
N GLY A 206 4.09 -11.28 8.13
CA GLY A 206 5.31 -11.33 7.32
C GLY A 206 6.13 -10.03 7.31
N HIS A 207 7.36 -10.13 6.81
CA HIS A 207 8.33 -9.03 6.81
C HIS A 207 8.91 -8.73 5.40
N GLY A 208 8.26 -9.21 4.35
CA GLY A 208 8.65 -9.01 2.95
C GLY A 208 9.53 -10.12 2.39
N ARG A 209 10.70 -10.35 3.00
CA ARG A 209 11.73 -11.27 2.48
C ARG A 209 11.91 -12.55 3.29
N GLN A 210 10.90 -12.96 4.06
CA GLN A 210 10.94 -14.24 4.76
C GLN A 210 11.09 -15.39 3.76
N THR A 211 11.90 -16.40 4.11
CA THR A 211 12.15 -17.54 3.23
C THR A 211 10.91 -18.40 3.07
N ASP A 212 10.27 -18.76 4.18
CA ASP A 212 9.11 -19.63 4.22
C ASP A 212 7.79 -18.85 4.09
N SER A 213 6.78 -19.51 3.54
CA SER A 213 5.44 -18.95 3.43
C SER A 213 4.75 -18.93 4.79
N ILE A 214 4.11 -17.81 5.12
CA ILE A 214 3.16 -17.70 6.22
C ILE A 214 1.77 -17.94 5.64
N GLU A 215 1.06 -18.92 6.15
CA GLU A 215 -0.20 -19.39 5.56
C GLU A 215 -1.35 -19.35 6.55
N ASN A 216 -2.57 -19.19 6.06
CA ASN A 216 -3.81 -19.41 6.83
C ASN A 216 -3.85 -18.57 8.11
N VAL A 217 -3.76 -17.25 7.94
CA VAL A 217 -3.92 -16.28 9.03
C VAL A 217 -5.30 -15.64 8.93
N ARG A 218 -6.04 -15.62 10.03
CA ARG A 218 -7.35 -14.96 10.08
C ARG A 218 -7.36 -13.91 11.18
N ILE A 219 -7.64 -12.66 10.83
CA ILE A 219 -7.91 -11.57 11.76
C ILE A 219 -9.40 -11.26 11.69
N PHE A 220 -10.14 -11.44 12.78
CA PHE A 220 -11.58 -11.27 12.77
C PHE A 220 -12.16 -10.73 14.07
N GLY A 221 -13.47 -10.45 14.07
CA GLY A 221 -14.24 -10.10 15.27
C GLY A 221 -15.01 -8.80 15.10
N LYS A 222 -15.21 -8.07 16.19
CA LYS A 222 -15.90 -6.77 16.23
C LYS A 222 -15.12 -5.69 16.99
N GLY A 223 -13.88 -6.00 17.39
CA GLY A 223 -13.01 -5.05 18.06
C GLY A 223 -12.38 -4.06 17.09
N THR A 224 -11.49 -3.23 17.65
CA THR A 224 -10.87 -2.10 16.93
C THR A 224 -9.35 -2.21 16.94
N ILE A 225 -8.71 -1.88 15.82
CA ILE A 225 -7.29 -1.54 15.75
C ILE A 225 -7.17 -0.03 15.55
N ASP A 226 -6.46 0.64 16.45
CA ASP A 226 -6.29 2.09 16.50
C ASP A 226 -4.80 2.42 16.49
N LEU A 227 -4.27 2.99 15.40
CA LEU A 227 -2.86 3.39 15.36
C LEU A 227 -2.59 4.70 16.10
N ASN A 228 -3.61 5.35 16.67
CA ASN A 228 -3.46 6.52 17.50
C ASN A 228 -2.58 7.59 16.83
N GLY A 229 -2.74 7.77 15.52
CA GLY A 229 -1.92 8.66 14.70
C GLY A 229 -2.02 10.12 15.09
N SER A 230 -3.12 10.54 15.70
CA SER A 230 -3.25 11.85 16.34
C SER A 230 -2.29 12.10 17.52
N GLN A 231 -1.64 11.05 18.04
CA GLN A 231 -0.69 11.11 19.17
C GLN A 231 0.68 10.52 18.80
N ASN A 232 0.92 10.22 17.53
CA ASN A 232 2.13 9.55 17.04
C ASN A 232 2.52 10.13 15.68
N ALA A 233 3.77 10.57 15.52
CA ALA A 233 4.27 11.02 14.23
C ALA A 233 4.07 9.92 13.18
N GLN A 234 3.52 10.27 12.02
CA GLN A 234 3.27 9.35 10.91
C GLN A 234 4.34 9.51 9.84
N PRO A 235 4.65 8.46 9.06
CA PRO A 235 5.37 8.62 7.80
C PRO A 235 4.56 9.49 6.85
N SER A 236 5.24 10.19 5.94
CA SER A 236 4.60 10.93 4.87
C SER A 236 3.93 9.99 3.85
N GLY A 237 3.13 10.54 2.94
CA GLY A 237 2.52 9.77 1.85
C GLY A 237 3.48 9.43 0.70
N LEU A 238 4.74 9.88 0.78
CA LEU A 238 5.73 9.76 -0.29
C LEU A 238 6.84 8.76 0.03
N VAL A 239 6.85 8.15 1.21
CA VAL A 239 7.90 7.18 1.61
C VAL A 239 7.61 5.77 1.14
N LYS A 240 8.63 4.92 1.19
CA LYS A 240 8.57 3.51 0.83
C LYS A 240 7.59 2.72 1.69
N ASP A 241 7.68 2.87 3.01
CA ASP A 241 6.86 2.12 3.95
C ASP A 241 5.88 3.07 4.64
N ILE A 242 4.60 2.68 4.75
CA ILE A 242 3.51 3.53 5.28
C ILE A 242 2.80 2.80 6.44
N ASN A 243 2.22 3.54 7.37
CA ASN A 243 1.47 2.99 8.52
C ASN A 243 0.21 2.23 8.09
N ALA A 244 -0.03 1.08 8.74
CA ALA A 244 -1.24 0.31 8.53
C ALA A 244 -1.80 -0.36 9.80
N CYS A 245 -3.13 -0.37 9.98
CA CYS A 245 -3.74 -1.20 11.02
C CYS A 245 -3.45 -2.69 10.76
N VAL A 246 -3.52 -3.11 9.50
CA VAL A 246 -3.10 -4.45 9.07
C VAL A 246 -2.15 -4.36 7.87
N LEU A 247 -0.95 -4.92 7.99
CA LEU A 247 -0.01 -5.09 6.89
C LEU A 247 0.16 -6.57 6.54
N ILE A 248 -0.01 -6.93 5.27
CA ILE A 248 0.26 -8.26 4.71
C ILE A 248 1.44 -8.14 3.73
N HIS A 249 2.62 -8.66 4.09
CA HIS A 249 3.84 -8.35 3.36
C HIS A 249 4.74 -9.57 3.07
N GLY A 250 5.01 -9.79 1.78
CA GLY A 250 5.93 -10.81 1.29
C GLY A 250 5.24 -12.14 1.01
N ARG A 251 5.96 -13.25 1.22
CA ARG A 251 5.43 -14.62 1.10
C ARG A 251 4.35 -14.92 2.14
N VAL A 252 3.13 -14.55 1.81
CA VAL A 252 1.97 -14.73 2.68
C VAL A 252 0.79 -15.23 1.83
N ARG A 253 0.10 -16.27 2.29
CA ARG A 253 -1.07 -16.80 1.59
C ARG A 253 -2.25 -17.16 2.47
N GLY A 254 -3.46 -17.05 1.92
CA GLY A 254 -4.67 -17.49 2.60
C GLY A 254 -5.00 -16.62 3.82
N VAL A 255 -4.94 -15.29 3.64
CA VAL A 255 -5.24 -14.34 4.73
C VAL A 255 -6.68 -13.88 4.66
N VAL A 256 -7.35 -13.83 5.81
CA VAL A 256 -8.69 -13.25 5.94
C VAL A 256 -8.66 -12.13 6.98
N VAL A 257 -9.10 -10.94 6.61
CA VAL A 257 -9.33 -9.80 7.51
C VAL A 257 -10.83 -9.50 7.50
N GLU A 258 -11.50 -9.64 8.64
CA GLU A 258 -12.97 -9.66 8.68
C GLU A 258 -13.59 -8.97 9.90
N GLY A 259 -14.63 -8.15 9.72
CA GLY A 259 -15.49 -7.70 10.83
C GLY A 259 -14.92 -6.62 11.76
N ILE A 260 -13.60 -6.40 11.72
CA ILE A 260 -12.91 -5.45 12.61
C ILE A 260 -13.08 -4.00 12.17
N THR A 261 -12.94 -3.08 13.13
CA THR A 261 -12.84 -1.63 12.88
C THR A 261 -11.38 -1.18 12.89
N MET A 262 -11.01 -0.27 11.99
CA MET A 262 -9.65 0.27 11.84
C MET A 262 -9.71 1.79 11.77
N LYS A 263 -8.87 2.49 12.54
CA LYS A 263 -8.89 3.96 12.60
C LYS A 263 -7.55 4.61 12.92
N ASP A 264 -7.50 5.93 12.69
CA ASP A 264 -6.41 6.85 13.06
C ASP A 264 -5.01 6.39 12.58
N THR A 265 -4.92 6.12 11.27
CA THR A 265 -3.76 5.50 10.58
C THR A 265 -3.52 6.15 9.20
N ASN A 266 -2.41 5.89 8.52
CA ASN A 266 -2.25 6.31 7.11
C ASN A 266 -3.05 5.43 6.15
N ARG A 267 -3.04 4.11 6.37
CA ARG A 267 -3.82 3.09 5.65
C ARG A 267 -4.50 2.16 6.65
N SER A 268 -5.70 1.69 6.37
CA SER A 268 -6.34 0.68 7.23
C SER A 268 -5.80 -0.72 6.92
N VAL A 269 -5.71 -1.09 5.64
CA VAL A 269 -5.09 -2.34 5.20
C VAL A 269 -4.09 -2.08 4.09
N MET A 270 -2.91 -2.69 4.21
CA MET A 270 -1.91 -2.72 3.16
C MET A 270 -1.57 -4.15 2.80
N CYS A 271 -1.43 -4.42 1.50
CA CYS A 271 -0.94 -5.70 1.03
C CYS A 271 -0.01 -5.54 -0.17
N TYR A 272 1.18 -6.14 -0.10
CA TYR A 272 2.11 -6.17 -1.23
C TYR A 272 3.13 -7.31 -1.07
N GLY A 273 3.59 -7.83 -2.21
CA GLY A 273 4.74 -8.71 -2.27
C GLY A 273 6.05 -7.92 -2.30
N GLU A 274 7.19 -8.61 -2.16
CA GLU A 274 8.53 -8.02 -2.25
C GLU A 274 9.35 -8.65 -3.38
N HIS A 275 10.38 -7.96 -3.86
CA HIS A 275 11.31 -8.48 -4.87
C HIS A 275 12.76 -8.13 -4.53
N THR A 276 13.72 -8.99 -4.88
CA THR A 276 15.16 -8.72 -4.65
C THR A 276 15.86 -8.06 -5.83
N GLY A 277 15.28 -8.14 -7.03
CA GLY A 277 15.80 -7.47 -8.23
C GLY A 277 15.69 -5.95 -8.15
N GLU A 278 16.59 -5.27 -8.86
CA GLU A 278 16.62 -3.81 -8.97
C GLU A 278 15.34 -3.27 -9.61
N PHE A 279 14.88 -2.10 -9.14
CA PHE A 279 13.73 -1.43 -9.74
C PHE A 279 14.15 -0.74 -11.02
N LEU A 280 13.44 -1.04 -12.10
CA LEU A 280 13.70 -0.51 -13.43
C LEU A 280 12.59 0.50 -13.81
N PRO A 281 12.87 1.43 -14.74
CA PRO A 281 11.88 2.40 -15.22
C PRO A 281 10.57 1.75 -15.67
N GLY A 282 9.44 2.44 -15.48
CA GLY A 282 8.11 1.93 -15.85
C GLY A 282 7.61 0.79 -14.95
N GLY A 283 8.14 0.68 -13.72
CA GLY A 283 7.73 -0.32 -12.74
C GLY A 283 8.23 -1.75 -13.03
N ALA A 284 9.15 -1.93 -13.97
CA ALA A 284 9.79 -3.21 -14.21
C ALA A 284 10.75 -3.58 -13.06
N VAL A 285 11.13 -4.86 -12.98
CA VAL A 285 12.15 -5.35 -12.05
C VAL A 285 13.20 -6.14 -12.80
N GLY A 286 14.47 -5.96 -12.42
CA GLY A 286 15.57 -6.77 -12.92
C GLY A 286 15.52 -8.21 -12.40
N PRO A 287 16.49 -9.06 -12.78
CA PRO A 287 16.58 -10.43 -12.26
C PRO A 287 16.59 -10.45 -10.73
N GLY A 288 15.80 -11.35 -10.14
CA GLY A 288 15.67 -11.49 -8.70
C GLY A 288 14.64 -12.52 -8.30
N GLU A 289 14.47 -12.66 -7.00
CA GLU A 289 13.50 -13.54 -6.36
C GLU A 289 12.26 -12.73 -5.96
N SER A 290 11.09 -13.28 -6.26
CA SER A 290 9.80 -12.71 -5.87
C SER A 290 9.27 -13.35 -4.58
N PHE A 291 8.64 -12.51 -3.75
CA PHE A 291 8.03 -12.86 -2.48
C PHE A 291 6.57 -12.44 -2.52
N ASP A 292 5.72 -13.35 -2.99
CA ASP A 292 4.37 -13.03 -3.43
C ASP A 292 3.34 -13.12 -2.30
N ALA A 293 2.38 -12.19 -2.31
CA ALA A 293 1.22 -12.22 -1.44
C ALA A 293 0.00 -12.71 -2.24
N GLU A 294 -0.71 -13.72 -1.74
CA GLU A 294 -1.76 -14.37 -2.52
C GLU A 294 -2.97 -14.87 -1.71
N ASN A 295 -4.14 -14.94 -2.35
CA ASN A 295 -5.38 -15.45 -1.76
C ASN A 295 -5.76 -14.69 -0.48
N ILE A 296 -6.03 -13.39 -0.63
CA ILE A 296 -6.30 -12.49 0.48
C ILE A 296 -7.73 -12.01 0.40
N THR A 297 -8.46 -12.09 1.50
CA THR A 297 -9.84 -11.62 1.60
C THR A 297 -9.95 -10.56 2.69
N ILE A 298 -10.39 -9.36 2.30
CA ILE A 298 -10.73 -8.26 3.20
C ILE A 298 -12.24 -8.06 3.08
N GLN A 299 -12.99 -8.36 4.14
CA GLN A 299 -14.46 -8.35 4.05
C GLN A 299 -15.15 -7.88 5.32
N ARG A 300 -16.29 -7.20 5.19
CA ARG A 300 -17.09 -6.77 6.37
C ARG A 300 -16.29 -5.95 7.38
N THR A 301 -15.22 -5.31 6.96
CA THR A 301 -14.42 -4.45 7.85
C THR A 301 -14.92 -3.03 7.79
N ARG A 302 -14.58 -2.24 8.81
CA ARG A 302 -14.94 -0.83 8.92
C ARG A 302 -13.68 0.03 9.03
N THR A 303 -13.49 0.97 8.10
CA THR A 303 -12.46 2.02 8.23
C THR A 303 -13.11 3.33 8.70
N ILE A 304 -12.57 3.94 9.75
CA ILE A 304 -12.95 5.28 10.24
C ILE A 304 -11.66 6.10 10.31
N ASN A 305 -11.30 6.77 9.22
CA ASN A 305 -9.99 7.37 9.04
C ASN A 305 -10.06 8.74 8.34
N PRO A 306 -10.66 9.77 8.96
CA PRO A 306 -10.93 11.06 8.32
C PRO A 306 -9.66 11.81 7.88
N ASN A 307 -8.50 11.50 8.46
CA ASN A 307 -7.22 12.13 8.12
C ASN A 307 -6.28 11.23 7.29
N GLY A 308 -6.69 9.99 7.03
CA GLY A 308 -5.88 9.01 6.30
C GLY A 308 -6.66 8.38 5.16
N ALA A 309 -6.05 7.40 4.51
CA ALA A 309 -6.64 6.59 3.45
C ALA A 309 -7.07 5.22 3.99
N ALA A 310 -7.82 4.45 3.20
CA ALA A 310 -8.18 3.10 3.56
C ALA A 310 -7.17 2.08 2.99
N TYR A 311 -7.46 1.43 1.86
CA TYR A 311 -6.68 0.28 1.42
C TYR A 311 -5.61 0.64 0.37
N LEU A 312 -4.46 -0.01 0.48
CA LEU A 312 -3.39 0.03 -0.52
C LEU A 312 -2.99 -1.39 -0.91
N LEU A 313 -3.29 -1.76 -2.15
CA LEU A 313 -3.13 -3.10 -2.69
C LEU A 313 -2.04 -3.07 -3.77
N GLY A 314 -0.82 -3.45 -3.39
CA GLY A 314 0.39 -3.21 -4.15
C GLY A 314 1.08 -1.91 -3.73
N HIS A 315 2.37 -1.77 -4.00
CA HIS A 315 3.11 -0.55 -3.72
C HIS A 315 4.22 -0.31 -4.76
N PRO A 316 4.46 0.93 -5.21
CA PRO A 316 5.56 1.22 -6.12
C PRO A 316 6.95 0.82 -5.60
N SER A 317 7.14 0.84 -4.29
CA SER A 317 8.42 0.49 -3.68
C SER A 317 8.52 -0.99 -3.25
N HIS A 318 7.51 -1.81 -3.56
CA HIS A 318 7.48 -3.25 -3.26
C HIS A 318 6.92 -4.04 -4.45
N ARG A 319 7.79 -4.79 -5.13
CA ARG A 319 7.52 -5.29 -6.50
C ARG A 319 7.26 -6.79 -6.61
N GLY A 320 6.88 -7.47 -5.53
CA GLY A 320 6.42 -8.85 -5.59
C GLY A 320 5.01 -8.95 -6.17
N HIS A 321 4.61 -10.16 -6.59
CA HIS A 321 3.26 -10.34 -7.12
C HIS A 321 2.21 -10.28 -6.01
N LEU A 322 1.05 -9.73 -6.38
CA LEU A 322 -0.14 -9.72 -5.56
C LEU A 322 -1.26 -10.44 -6.34
N ARG A 323 -1.74 -11.58 -5.84
CA ARG A 323 -2.67 -12.46 -6.57
C ARG A 323 -3.93 -12.74 -5.77
N ASN A 324 -5.08 -12.81 -6.45
CA ASN A 324 -6.36 -13.23 -5.85
C ASN A 324 -6.74 -12.44 -4.58
N VAL A 325 -6.66 -11.11 -4.64
CA VAL A 325 -7.14 -10.24 -3.56
C VAL A 325 -8.62 -9.94 -3.75
N LYS A 326 -9.40 -10.06 -2.68
CA LYS A 326 -10.84 -9.84 -2.66
C LYS A 326 -11.18 -8.79 -1.62
N CYS A 327 -11.89 -7.75 -2.02
CA CYS A 327 -12.47 -6.75 -1.13
C CYS A 327 -14.00 -6.84 -1.25
N ASN A 328 -14.69 -7.25 -0.19
CA ASN A 328 -16.14 -7.45 -0.24
C ASN A 328 -16.84 -6.83 0.98
N HIS A 329 -17.82 -5.96 0.75
CA HIS A 329 -18.75 -5.49 1.80
C HIS A 329 -18.02 -4.73 2.91
N ASN A 330 -17.16 -3.78 2.56
CA ASN A 330 -16.39 -3.02 3.53
C ASN A 330 -16.90 -1.58 3.60
N TYR A 331 -17.06 -1.05 4.81
CA TYR A 331 -17.34 0.36 5.03
C TYR A 331 -16.04 1.16 5.04
N MET A 332 -15.98 2.29 4.33
CA MET A 332 -14.82 3.18 4.36
C MET A 332 -15.24 4.64 4.53
N GLU A 333 -14.98 5.18 5.72
CA GLU A 333 -15.01 6.62 5.97
C GLU A 333 -13.56 7.12 5.98
N THR A 334 -13.18 7.89 4.97
CA THR A 334 -11.80 8.37 4.77
C THR A 334 -11.80 9.78 4.18
N GLY A 335 -10.81 10.60 4.56
CA GLY A 335 -10.60 11.92 3.94
C GLY A 335 -9.70 11.89 2.70
N LYS A 336 -9.23 10.70 2.29
CA LYS A 336 -8.28 10.50 1.18
C LYS A 336 -8.76 9.31 0.31
N THR A 337 -7.84 8.59 -0.32
CA THR A 337 -8.15 7.44 -1.18
C THR A 337 -8.76 6.29 -0.38
N ALA A 338 -9.94 5.82 -0.80
CA ALA A 338 -10.59 4.65 -0.21
C ALA A 338 -9.90 3.34 -0.63
N LEU A 339 -9.64 3.17 -1.93
CA LEU A 339 -8.97 2.00 -2.47
C LEU A 339 -7.92 2.43 -3.48
N GLU A 340 -6.69 2.01 -3.25
CA GLU A 340 -5.57 2.26 -4.15
C GLU A 340 -5.03 0.93 -4.71
N PRO A 341 -5.50 0.51 -5.90
CA PRO A 341 -4.99 -0.68 -6.57
C PRO A 341 -3.71 -0.35 -7.35
N ASN A 342 -2.56 -0.74 -6.82
CA ASN A 342 -1.26 -0.70 -7.48
C ASN A 342 -0.90 -2.08 -8.05
N PHE A 343 -1.75 -2.59 -8.95
CA PHE A 343 -1.49 -3.83 -9.67
C PHE A 343 -0.72 -3.54 -10.96
N LYS A 344 0.18 -4.44 -11.36
CA LYS A 344 0.58 -4.54 -12.77
C LYS A 344 -0.60 -5.15 -13.54
N LEU A 345 -1.30 -4.33 -14.32
CA LEU A 345 -2.24 -4.84 -15.33
C LEU A 345 -1.42 -5.35 -16.52
N ASP A 346 -1.55 -6.63 -16.86
CA ASP A 346 -0.92 -7.21 -18.07
C ASP A 346 -1.67 -6.68 -19.31
N GLY A 347 -1.30 -5.49 -19.77
CA GLY A 347 -1.81 -4.82 -20.95
C GLY A 347 -1.22 -3.42 -21.09
N LYS A 348 -1.27 -2.83 -22.30
CA LYS A 348 -0.95 -1.40 -22.48
C LYS A 348 -2.19 -0.58 -22.17
N PRO A 349 -2.26 0.12 -21.02
CA PRO A 349 -3.34 1.07 -20.78
C PRO A 349 -3.29 2.16 -21.85
N ILE A 350 -4.45 2.52 -22.41
CA ILE A 350 -4.55 3.74 -23.22
C ILE A 350 -4.62 4.91 -22.24
N THR A 351 -3.58 5.73 -22.17
CA THR A 351 -3.68 7.07 -21.61
C THR A 351 -4.49 7.94 -22.57
N GLY A 352 -5.48 8.67 -22.04
CA GLY A 352 -6.56 9.35 -22.80
C GLY A 352 -6.13 10.04 -24.10
N LYS A 353 -7.05 10.07 -25.09
CA LYS A 353 -6.83 10.76 -26.37
C LYS A 353 -6.91 12.28 -26.19
N TRP A 354 -6.33 13.02 -27.14
CA TRP A 354 -6.40 14.48 -27.22
C TRP A 354 -7.87 14.96 -27.16
N GLY A 355 -8.21 15.77 -26.15
CA GLY A 355 -9.58 16.21 -25.86
C GLY A 355 -10.29 15.47 -24.71
N GLN A 356 -9.61 14.55 -24.03
CA GLN A 356 -10.12 13.82 -22.85
C GLN A 356 -9.25 14.12 -21.64
N ASP A 357 -9.28 15.38 -21.20
CA ASP A 357 -8.60 15.82 -20.00
C ASP A 357 -9.39 15.38 -18.75
N LYS A 358 -8.67 15.09 -17.66
CA LYS A 358 -9.28 14.90 -16.35
C LYS A 358 -10.12 16.14 -15.99
N ASP A 359 -11.33 15.92 -15.47
CA ASP A 359 -12.31 16.96 -15.10
C ASP A 359 -12.96 17.71 -16.28
N SER A 360 -12.77 17.24 -17.52
CA SER A 360 -13.55 17.73 -18.66
C SER A 360 -15.00 17.22 -18.60
N ASP A 361 -15.96 18.13 -18.72
CA ASP A 361 -17.38 17.79 -18.89
C ASP A 361 -17.62 17.30 -20.33
N LEU A 362 -17.38 16.02 -20.54
CA LEU A 362 -17.56 15.33 -21.82
C LEU A 362 -19.05 15.09 -22.15
N PHE A 363 -19.95 15.31 -21.19
CA PHE A 363 -21.40 15.18 -21.37
C PHE A 363 -21.91 16.34 -22.24
N ASN A 364 -21.49 17.58 -21.95
CA ASN A 364 -21.87 18.74 -22.74
C ASN A 364 -21.22 18.80 -24.13
N GLY A 365 -20.02 18.23 -24.30
CA GLY A 365 -19.30 18.17 -25.59
C GLY A 365 -19.94 17.25 -26.64
N ASN A 366 -20.76 16.27 -26.22
CA ASN A 366 -21.36 15.25 -27.09
C ASN A 366 -22.89 15.36 -27.21
N LEU A 367 -23.49 16.45 -26.73
CA LEU A 367 -24.90 16.77 -26.97
C LEU A 367 -25.11 17.10 -28.45
N TRP A 368 -25.64 16.15 -29.21
CA TRP A 368 -26.17 16.47 -30.54
C TRP A 368 -27.39 17.36 -30.32
N LYS A 369 -27.52 18.45 -31.09
CA LYS A 369 -28.58 19.49 -30.96
C LYS A 369 -30.02 18.96 -30.94
N ASN A 370 -30.22 17.68 -31.28
CA ASN A 370 -31.52 17.04 -31.46
C ASN A 370 -31.79 15.89 -30.47
N GLY A 371 -31.00 15.78 -29.38
CA GLY A 371 -31.46 15.12 -28.17
C GLY A 371 -31.05 13.66 -27.93
N ASN A 372 -30.16 13.06 -28.73
CA ASN A 372 -29.52 11.78 -28.40
C ASN A 372 -28.03 11.85 -28.74
N GLY A 373 -27.15 11.89 -27.73
CA GLY A 373 -25.70 11.74 -27.87
C GLY A 373 -25.26 10.38 -27.34
N PHE A 374 -24.24 9.78 -27.95
CA PHE A 374 -23.59 8.57 -27.44
C PHE A 374 -22.10 8.83 -27.23
N LEU A 375 -21.56 8.27 -26.16
CA LEU A 375 -20.19 8.46 -25.71
C LEU A 375 -19.40 7.17 -25.98
N LEU A 376 -18.41 7.24 -26.86
CA LEU A 376 -17.58 6.09 -27.24
C LEU A 376 -16.24 6.14 -26.51
N TYR A 377 -15.92 5.10 -25.75
CA TYR A 377 -14.63 4.92 -25.08
C TYR A 377 -13.89 3.69 -25.63
N GLU A 378 -12.68 3.91 -26.14
CA GLU A 378 -11.72 2.84 -26.43
C GLU A 378 -10.87 2.62 -25.17
N VAL A 379 -11.12 1.54 -24.44
CA VAL A 379 -10.53 1.29 -23.11
C VAL A 379 -9.24 0.45 -23.16
N ALA A 380 -9.04 -0.33 -24.24
CA ALA A 380 -7.85 -1.16 -24.44
C ALA A 380 -7.68 -1.51 -25.92
N HIS A 381 -6.44 -1.79 -26.35
CA HIS A 381 -6.13 -2.31 -27.68
C HIS A 381 -5.20 -3.54 -27.63
N GLY A 382 -5.19 -4.32 -28.71
CA GLY A 382 -4.29 -5.49 -28.83
C GLY A 382 -4.66 -6.68 -27.93
N LEU A 383 -5.93 -6.82 -27.57
CA LEU A 383 -6.41 -7.95 -26.79
C LEU A 383 -6.19 -9.27 -27.53
N ASP A 384 -5.64 -10.28 -26.85
CA ASP A 384 -5.49 -11.63 -27.37
C ASP A 384 -6.86 -12.32 -27.44
N SER A 385 -7.37 -12.55 -28.64
CA SER A 385 -8.69 -13.15 -28.85
C SER A 385 -8.80 -14.61 -28.39
N SER A 386 -7.71 -15.26 -27.99
CA SER A 386 -7.67 -16.65 -27.54
C SER A 386 -7.90 -16.85 -26.04
N VAL A 387 -7.92 -15.78 -25.25
CA VAL A 387 -8.07 -15.84 -23.79
C VAL A 387 -9.21 -14.93 -23.29
N PRO A 388 -9.85 -15.24 -22.14
CA PRO A 388 -10.83 -14.35 -21.53
C PRO A 388 -10.20 -13.05 -21.03
N HIS A 389 -10.88 -11.93 -21.25
CA HIS A 389 -10.52 -10.61 -20.71
C HIS A 389 -11.62 -10.09 -19.80
N LEU A 390 -11.23 -9.40 -18.73
CA LEU A 390 -12.17 -8.77 -17.80
C LEU A 390 -12.18 -7.25 -18.02
N LEU A 391 -13.37 -6.69 -18.23
CA LEU A 391 -13.63 -5.25 -18.23
C LEU A 391 -14.48 -4.93 -17.00
N GLU A 392 -13.92 -4.18 -16.06
CA GLU A 392 -14.64 -3.66 -14.89
C GLU A 392 -15.01 -2.19 -15.14
N ILE A 393 -16.28 -1.85 -14.95
CA ILE A 393 -16.81 -0.50 -15.13
C ILE A 393 -17.36 -0.06 -13.77
N GLU A 394 -16.74 0.96 -13.19
CA GLU A 394 -17.19 1.58 -11.95
C GLU A 394 -17.79 2.96 -12.27
N PRO A 395 -19.13 3.10 -12.24
CA PRO A 395 -19.74 4.41 -12.36
C PRO A 395 -19.48 5.23 -11.11
N VAL A 396 -19.09 6.49 -11.29
CA VAL A 396 -19.10 7.48 -10.23
C VAL A 396 -20.41 8.26 -10.32
N PHE A 397 -21.26 8.12 -9.30
CA PHE A 397 -22.48 8.90 -9.16
C PHE A 397 -22.28 10.02 -8.12
N ASP A 398 -22.97 11.13 -8.35
CA ASP A 398 -23.28 12.20 -7.41
C ASP A 398 -24.50 11.80 -6.55
N ASP A 399 -24.22 11.45 -5.30
CA ASP A 399 -25.21 11.01 -4.31
C ASP A 399 -26.27 12.07 -3.98
N ALA A 400 -26.08 13.33 -4.37
CA ALA A 400 -27.08 14.37 -4.19
C ALA A 400 -28.22 14.30 -5.20
N LYS A 401 -28.15 13.41 -6.20
CA LYS A 401 -29.15 13.24 -7.26
C LYS A 401 -29.48 11.76 -7.45
N PRO A 402 -30.75 11.41 -7.74
CA PRO A 402 -31.05 10.07 -8.22
C PRO A 402 -30.38 9.88 -9.58
N GLN A 403 -29.39 8.99 -9.62
CA GLN A 403 -28.64 8.68 -10.81
C GLN A 403 -28.59 7.18 -11.03
N GLU A 404 -28.56 6.79 -12.30
CA GLU A 404 -28.46 5.40 -12.72
C GLU A 404 -27.45 5.32 -13.87
N LEU A 405 -26.61 4.28 -13.87
CA LEU A 405 -25.79 3.94 -15.03
C LEU A 405 -26.62 3.01 -15.89
N LYS A 406 -27.06 3.51 -17.04
CA LYS A 406 -27.69 2.69 -18.09
C LYS A 406 -26.66 2.39 -19.17
N LEU A 407 -26.15 1.17 -19.18
CA LEU A 407 -25.33 0.64 -20.26
C LEU A 407 -26.24 0.09 -21.35
N GLU A 408 -26.44 0.84 -22.44
CA GLU A 408 -27.34 0.44 -23.52
C GLU A 408 -26.70 -0.57 -24.49
N SER A 409 -25.36 -0.54 -24.65
CA SER A 409 -24.61 -1.54 -25.41
C SER A 409 -23.13 -1.57 -25.01
N ILE A 410 -22.51 -2.75 -25.03
CA ILE A 410 -21.05 -2.93 -25.00
C ILE A 410 -20.69 -3.58 -26.33
N CYS A 411 -19.93 -2.87 -27.16
CA CYS A 411 -19.51 -3.36 -28.47
C CYS A 411 -18.05 -3.80 -28.39
N VAL A 412 -17.77 -5.07 -28.69
CA VAL A 412 -16.41 -5.57 -28.91
C VAL A 412 -16.21 -5.64 -30.41
N ALA A 413 -15.40 -4.74 -30.96
CA ALA A 413 -15.10 -4.73 -32.39
C ALA A 413 -14.02 -5.78 -32.71
N GLY A 414 -14.44 -6.93 -33.25
CA GLY A 414 -13.51 -7.96 -33.74
C GLY A 414 -14.12 -9.36 -33.82
N GLY A 415 -14.52 -9.79 -35.02
CA GLY A 415 -14.86 -11.19 -35.32
C GLY A 415 -16.01 -11.78 -34.49
N THR A 416 -15.87 -13.04 -34.08
CA THR A 416 -16.86 -13.84 -33.32
C THR A 416 -16.89 -13.54 -31.82
N ALA A 417 -16.35 -12.40 -31.38
CA ALA A 417 -16.34 -12.03 -29.97
C ALA A 417 -17.78 -11.89 -29.44
N THR A 418 -18.04 -12.50 -28.28
CA THR A 418 -19.32 -12.38 -27.57
C THR A 418 -19.09 -11.69 -26.23
N VAL A 419 -20.00 -10.80 -25.86
CA VAL A 419 -20.04 -10.22 -24.52
C VAL A 419 -21.04 -11.03 -23.72
N THR A 420 -20.58 -11.65 -22.64
CA THR A 420 -21.48 -12.29 -21.67
C THR A 420 -21.51 -11.41 -20.42
N PRO A 421 -22.67 -10.82 -20.07
CA PRO A 421 -22.84 -10.16 -18.80
C PRO A 421 -22.64 -11.21 -17.70
N VAL A 422 -21.55 -11.09 -16.96
CA VAL A 422 -21.38 -11.86 -15.73
C VAL A 422 -21.96 -11.00 -14.63
N THR A 423 -23.16 -11.34 -14.17
CA THR A 423 -23.62 -10.85 -12.87
C THR A 423 -22.75 -11.54 -11.83
N LEU A 424 -21.65 -10.88 -11.47
CA LEU A 424 -20.95 -11.24 -10.26
C LEU A 424 -21.98 -11.10 -9.12
N PRO A 425 -22.07 -12.08 -8.20
CA PRO A 425 -22.95 -11.92 -7.04
C PRO A 425 -22.68 -10.55 -6.43
N GLN A 426 -23.75 -9.78 -6.19
CA GLN A 426 -23.67 -8.40 -5.69
C GLN A 426 -22.64 -8.35 -4.57
N ARG A 427 -21.52 -7.68 -4.83
CA ARG A 427 -20.71 -7.15 -3.75
C ARG A 427 -21.64 -6.15 -3.07
N THR A 428 -22.16 -6.53 -1.90
CA THR A 428 -22.89 -5.63 -1.01
C THR A 428 -22.04 -4.37 -0.86
N VAL A 429 -22.56 -3.30 -1.44
CA VAL A 429 -21.97 -1.96 -1.45
C VAL A 429 -22.15 -1.40 -0.05
N GLU A 430 -21.06 -0.96 0.57
CA GLU A 430 -21.12 0.23 1.40
C GLU A 430 -20.43 1.35 0.64
#